data_AF-A0A2N7YDR7-F1
#
_entry.id   AF-A0A2N7YDR7-F1
#
_cell.length_a   1.000
_cell.length_b   1.000
_cell.length_c   1.000
_cell.angle_alpha   90.00
_cell.angle_beta   90.00
_cell.angle_gamma   90.00
#
_symmetry.space_group_name_H-M   'P 1'
#
loop_
_entity.id
_entity.type
_entity.pdbx_description
1 polymer ?
#
loop_
_entity_poly.entity_id
_entity_poly.type
_entity_poly.pdbx_seq_one_letter_code
_entity_poly.pdbx_strand_id
1 'polypeptide(L)'
;MTTRAAVNILGSTGALIDITSLGVDTIATEHPGPGQYIIHGTLGMAAAPEGWGYVLNQVDAACSVAIGYTDGVLAVSVAKDGEPTDLAH
;
A
#
# COMPACT_ATOMS: atom_id res chain seq x y z
N MET A 1 -12.07 19.36 -4.74
CA MET A 1 -10.76 19.03 -5.34
C MET A 1 -10.39 17.67 -4.79
N THR A 2 -10.33 16.63 -5.60
CA THR A 2 -9.90 15.29 -5.14
C THR A 2 -8.39 15.23 -5.29
N THR A 3 -7.68 15.34 -4.17
CA THR A 3 -6.23 15.13 -4.14
C THR A 3 -5.95 13.63 -4.21
N ARG A 4 -5.03 13.24 -5.09
CA ARG A 4 -4.49 11.88 -5.17
C ARG A 4 -3.11 11.88 -4.52
N ALA A 5 -2.73 10.75 -3.94
CA ALA A 5 -1.40 10.56 -3.39
C ALA A 5 -0.84 9.21 -3.85
N ALA A 6 0.45 9.17 -4.13
CA ALA A 6 1.21 7.92 -4.16
C ALA A 6 1.82 7.71 -2.78
N VAL A 7 1.61 6.54 -2.20
CA VAL A 7 2.10 6.16 -0.87
C VAL A 7 3.11 5.02 -1.06
N ASN A 8 4.35 5.24 -0.65
CA ASN A 8 5.41 4.25 -0.68
C ASN A 8 5.68 3.73 0.73
N ILE A 9 5.62 2.42 0.91
CA ILE A 9 5.89 1.75 2.19
C ILE A 9 7.07 0.79 2.04
N LEU A 10 7.87 0.65 3.10
CA LEU A 10 8.97 -0.30 3.17
C LEU A 10 8.45 -1.70 3.44
N GLY A 11 8.79 -2.68 2.60
CA GLY A 11 8.25 -4.03 2.71
C GLY A 11 8.51 -4.70 4.06
N SER A 12 9.73 -4.58 4.57
CA SER A 12 10.18 -5.25 5.80
C SER A 12 9.59 -4.73 7.11
N THR A 13 8.98 -3.54 7.10
CA THR A 13 8.51 -2.88 8.34
C THR A 13 7.14 -2.24 8.20
N GLY A 14 6.62 -2.11 6.97
CA GLY A 14 5.47 -1.28 6.63
C GLY A 14 5.67 0.21 6.88
N ALA A 15 6.89 0.67 7.20
CA ALA A 15 7.15 2.07 7.47
C ALA A 15 6.90 2.92 6.21
N LEU A 16 6.25 4.06 6.40
CA LEU A 16 6.05 5.03 5.34
C LEU A 16 7.39 5.63 4.91
N ILE A 17 7.76 5.47 3.63
CA ILE A 17 9.00 6.03 3.05
C ILE A 17 8.72 7.40 2.45
N ASP A 18 7.64 7.51 1.69
CA ASP A 18 7.29 8.72 0.95
C ASP A 18 5.79 8.82 0.73
N ILE A 19 5.29 10.06 0.74
CA ILE A 19 3.96 10.41 0.24
C ILE A 19 4.15 11.51 -0.79
N THR A 20 3.90 11.18 -2.05
CA THR A 20 3.76 12.20 -3.08
C THR A 20 2.28 12.60 -3.14
N SER A 21 1.87 13.63 -2.38
CA SER A 21 0.49 14.16 -2.34
C SER A 21 0.40 15.67 -2.64
N LEU A 22 -0.79 16.13 -3.03
CA LEU A 22 -1.14 17.56 -3.05
C LEU A 22 -1.87 17.96 -1.75
N GLY A 23 -1.29 17.68 -0.58
CA GLY A 23 -1.73 18.30 0.69
C GLY A 23 -2.28 17.38 1.78
N VAL A 24 -1.75 16.16 1.94
CA VAL A 24 -2.02 15.31 3.11
C VAL A 24 -0.70 14.86 3.75
N ASP A 25 -0.57 15.07 5.06
CA ASP A 25 0.59 14.71 5.90
C ASP A 25 0.23 13.73 7.03
N THR A 26 -1.03 13.31 7.15
CA THR A 26 -1.55 12.50 8.27
C THR A 26 -1.79 11.02 7.94
N ILE A 27 -0.99 10.43 7.05
CA ILE A 27 -1.05 8.98 6.78
C ILE A 27 -0.23 8.24 7.84
N ALA A 28 -0.82 7.19 8.42
CA ALA A 28 -0.15 6.26 9.32
C ALA A 28 -0.21 4.84 8.75
N THR A 29 0.82 4.05 9.03
CA THR A 29 0.93 2.67 8.57
C THR A 29 1.19 1.73 9.73
N GLU A 30 0.66 0.51 9.64
CA GLU A 30 0.95 -0.59 10.55
C GLU A 30 1.34 -1.85 9.76
N HIS A 31 2.19 -2.66 10.38
CA HIS A 31 2.65 -3.93 9.82
C HIS A 31 2.40 -5.06 10.83
N PRO A 32 1.18 -5.64 10.85
CA PRO A 32 0.79 -6.61 11.87
C PRO A 32 1.41 -8.01 11.66
N GLY A 33 1.99 -8.28 10.48
CA GLY A 33 2.64 -9.55 10.18
C GLY A 33 3.06 -9.66 8.71
N PRO A 34 3.75 -10.73 8.31
CA PRO A 34 4.33 -10.87 6.97
C PRO A 34 3.32 -10.62 5.86
N GLY A 35 3.69 -9.74 4.93
CA GLY A 35 2.89 -9.34 3.79
C GLY A 35 1.61 -8.58 4.13
N GLN A 36 1.41 -8.15 5.38
CA GLN A 36 0.23 -7.39 5.79
C GLN A 36 0.61 -5.94 6.07
N TYR A 37 -0.06 -5.02 5.40
CA TYR A 37 0.13 -3.59 5.58
C TYR A 37 -1.23 -2.92 5.75
N ILE A 38 -1.37 -2.14 6.82
CA ILE A 38 -2.58 -1.38 7.13
C ILE A 38 -2.25 0.09 6.97
N ILE A 39 -3.05 0.82 6.20
CA ILE A 39 -2.85 2.25 5.95
C ILE A 39 -4.09 3.02 6.38
N HIS A 40 -3.89 4.02 7.25
CA HIS A 40 -4.90 4.90 7.80
C HIS A 40 -4.82 6.30 7.20
N GLY A 41 -5.92 7.05 7.26
CA GLY A 41 -5.98 8.43 6.78
C GLY A 41 -6.12 8.57 5.26
N THR A 42 -6.43 7.48 4.56
CA THR A 42 -6.72 7.48 3.12
C THR A 42 -8.23 7.45 2.86
N LEU A 43 -8.62 7.74 1.61
CA LEU A 43 -9.99 7.54 1.13
C LEU A 43 -10.13 6.27 0.27
N GLY A 44 -9.17 5.35 0.41
CA GLY A 44 -9.04 4.16 -0.44
C GLY A 44 -8.28 4.42 -1.75
N MET A 45 -8.34 3.44 -2.66
CA MET A 45 -7.67 3.52 -3.96
C MET A 45 -8.40 4.48 -4.91
N ALA A 46 -7.64 5.23 -5.70
CA ALA A 46 -8.21 6.02 -6.78
C ALA A 46 -8.91 5.11 -7.82
N ALA A 47 -10.07 5.54 -8.31
CA ALA A 47 -10.81 4.81 -9.32
C ALA A 47 -10.04 4.79 -10.66
N ALA A 48 -10.09 3.64 -11.35
CA ALA A 48 -9.56 3.53 -12.70
C ALA A 48 -10.26 4.53 -13.66
N PRO A 49 -9.55 5.06 -14.68
CA PRO A 49 -8.19 4.71 -15.10
C PRO A 49 -7.09 5.66 -14.61
N GLU A 50 -7.41 6.67 -13.80
CA GLU A 50 -6.45 7.73 -13.50
C GLU A 50 -5.86 7.62 -12.08
N GLY A 51 -4.55 7.35 -11.98
CA GLY A 51 -3.85 7.23 -10.70
C GLY A 51 -4.23 5.97 -9.90
N TRP A 52 -4.83 4.98 -10.57
CA TRP A 52 -5.25 3.70 -9.98
C TRP A 52 -4.14 2.66 -10.03
N GLY A 53 -4.24 1.66 -9.15
CA GLY A 53 -3.37 0.50 -9.12
C GLY A 53 -2.19 0.64 -8.17
N TYR A 54 -1.30 -0.34 -8.24
CA TYR A 54 -0.06 -0.41 -7.46
C TYR A 54 1.09 -0.79 -8.40
N VAL A 55 2.32 -0.56 -7.95
CA VAL A 55 3.54 -0.99 -8.63
C VAL A 55 4.40 -1.71 -7.60
N LEU A 56 5.04 -2.80 -8.02
CA LEU A 56 6.04 -3.51 -7.23
C LEU A 56 7.43 -3.26 -7.79
N ASN A 57 8.45 -3.35 -6.94
CA ASN A 57 9.82 -3.45 -7.41
C ASN A 57 9.99 -4.76 -8.21
N GLN A 58 10.89 -4.77 -9.19
CA GLN A 58 11.16 -5.95 -10.02
C GLN A 58 11.61 -7.17 -9.20
N VAL A 59 12.29 -6.97 -8.06
CA VAL A 59 12.66 -8.06 -7.15
C VAL A 59 11.44 -8.79 -6.58
N ASP A 60 10.31 -8.09 -6.47
CA ASP A 60 9.04 -8.58 -5.94
C ASP A 60 8.04 -8.93 -7.05
N ALA A 61 8.45 -8.98 -8.32
CA ALA A 61 7.54 -9.18 -9.46
C ALA A 61 6.74 -10.50 -9.43
N ALA A 62 7.21 -11.49 -8.65
CA ALA A 62 6.51 -12.77 -8.45
C ALA A 62 5.46 -12.71 -7.34
N CYS A 63 5.39 -11.62 -6.58
CA CYS A 63 4.39 -11.44 -5.53
C CYS A 63 3.04 -11.05 -6.12
N SER A 64 1.99 -11.56 -5.50
CA SER A 64 0.61 -11.12 -5.71
C SER A 64 0.23 -10.10 -4.65
N VAL A 65 -0.60 -9.12 -5.02
CA VAL A 65 -1.10 -8.10 -4.10
C VAL A 65 -2.63 -8.08 -4.16
N ALA A 66 -3.24 -8.15 -2.99
CA ALA A 66 -4.65 -7.89 -2.77
C ALA A 66 -4.82 -6.59 -1.97
N ILE A 67 -5.77 -5.76 -2.37
CA ILE A 67 -6.05 -4.48 -1.70
C ILE A 67 -7.53 -4.41 -1.39
N GLY A 68 -7.86 -4.12 -0.14
CA GLY A 68 -9.22 -3.87 0.34
C GLY A 68 -9.31 -2.54 1.05
N TYR A 69 -10.45 -1.86 0.92
CA TYR A 69 -10.75 -0.65 1.68
C TYR A 69 -12.08 -0.80 2.41
N THR A 70 -12.04 -0.71 3.74
CA THR A 70 -13.22 -0.84 4.59
C THR A 70 -13.07 0.08 5.80
N ASP A 71 -14.15 0.76 6.20
CA ASP A 71 -14.21 1.61 7.40
C ASP A 71 -13.04 2.59 7.59
N GLY A 72 -12.57 3.22 6.50
CA GLY A 72 -11.48 4.21 6.57
C GLY A 72 -10.07 3.62 6.53
N VAL A 73 -9.96 2.30 6.37
CA VAL A 73 -8.69 1.56 6.43
C VAL A 73 -8.41 0.89 5.09
N LEU A 74 -7.24 1.18 4.52
CA LEU A 74 -6.73 0.50 3.34
C LEU A 74 -5.83 -0.65 3.78
N ALA A 75 -6.29 -1.88 3.58
CA ALA A 75 -5.54 -3.09 3.88
C ALA A 75 -4.90 -3.63 2.60
N VAL A 76 -3.61 -3.92 2.67
CA VAL A 76 -2.83 -4.51 1.58
C VAL A 76 -2.26 -5.84 2.07
N SER A 77 -2.53 -6.90 1.32
CA SER A 77 -1.99 -8.23 1.56
C SER A 77 -1.09 -8.65 0.38
N VAL A 78 0.12 -9.09 0.69
CA VAL A 78 1.14 -9.55 -0.26
C VAL A 78 1.41 -11.03 0.00
N ALA A 79 1.44 -11.81 -1.07
CA ALA A 79 1.77 -13.23 -1.00
C ALA A 79 2.65 -13.66 -2.16
N LYS A 80 3.56 -14.60 -1.91
CA LYS A 80 4.39 -15.26 -2.92
C LYS A 80 4.19 -16.76 -2.80
N ASP A 81 3.90 -17.40 -3.93
CA ASP A 81 3.61 -18.84 -3.97
C ASP A 81 2.48 -19.27 -3.01
N GLY A 82 1.54 -18.36 -2.73
CA GLY A 82 0.39 -18.58 -1.84
C GLY A 82 0.64 -18.26 -0.36
N GLU A 83 1.89 -17.99 0.04
CA GLU A 83 2.25 -17.70 1.42
C GLU A 83 2.42 -16.20 1.66
N PRO A 84 1.93 -15.64 2.78
CA PRO A 84 2.15 -14.24 3.13
C PRO A 84 3.64 -13.93 3.22
N THR A 85 4.09 -12.89 2.52
CA THR A 85 5.50 -12.49 2.49
C THR A 85 5.62 -10.98 2.43
N ASP A 86 6.65 -10.46 3.09
CA ASP A 86 7.05 -9.07 2.93
C ASP A 86 7.69 -8.85 1.57
N LEU A 87 7.54 -7.62 1.07
CA LEU A 87 8.32 -7.14 -0.07
C LEU A 87 9.79 -6.99 0.35
N ALA A 88 10.70 -7.35 -0.56
CA ALA A 88 12.13 -7.34 -0.29
C ALA A 88 12.79 -5.96 -0.49
N HIS A 89 12.10 -5.05 -1.18
CA HIS A 89 12.56 -3.68 -1.43
C HIS A 89 12.18 -2.68 -0.34
#